data_AF-A0A3N8LTJ7-F1
#
_entry.id   AF-A0A3N8LTJ7-F1
#
_cell.length_a   1.000
_cell.length_b   1.000
_cell.length_c   1.000
_cell.angle_alpha   90.00
_cell.angle_beta   90.00
_cell.angle_gamma   90.00
#
_symmetry.space_group_name_H-M   'P 1'
#
loop_
_entity.id
_entity.type
_entity.pdbx_description
1 polymer ?
#
loop_
_entity_poly.entity_id
_entity_poly.type
_entity_poly.pdbx_seq_one_letter_code
_entity_poly.pdbx_strand_id
1 'polypeptide(L)'
;MNFSPQSMGGGRVEQLSSFAIRCAEQISVCFIDFYREKIAPLFFEGRALPQRVTVRKGAIIDGTLGAAEEWANALNRFTGRRDLQTCTLLPWRDVLAPRRLARDSRAWCSVCLEEMRVKGEPVYEPLVWRFREVDVCPDHRARLATVCPACGRGRQHTFSATARVGCCRYCGSWMGRAEVSDVALQVTEHETFYARTCEQMLELSSTFDESQFLSSDLAVQALRDVFFGGRGSTMAKAIGHGPRQVNKYQEGAAPAPLNVFLRAAWVTGATPEQIFVTGRFDCQGAPRETVFDGYRARSERTLGRGELRRGLDAALAEPSGASVRSVALRLGIDPTVIWRSEPALAARLSRAYAVHVAEESQRKKASFEQSVLKVAEEFRACGRRPTLDEMREALGGSACFINPWRRHVVIRTLYAVFGGGAI
;
A
#
# COMPACT_ATOMS: atom_id res chain seq x y z
N MET A 1 -3.81 -12.58 26.36
CA MET A 1 -3.01 -12.78 25.14
C MET A 1 -2.00 -11.65 25.05
N ASN A 2 -0.75 -11.94 24.68
CA ASN A 2 0.25 -10.90 24.45
C ASN A 2 0.21 -10.49 22.98
N PHE A 3 -0.17 -9.23 22.70
CA PHE A 3 -0.14 -8.65 21.37
C PHE A 3 1.12 -7.79 21.24
N SER A 4 2.08 -8.26 20.46
CA SER A 4 3.33 -7.54 20.20
C SER A 4 3.62 -7.48 18.70
N PRO A 5 3.86 -6.29 18.13
CA PRO A 5 4.29 -6.17 16.74
C PRO A 5 5.66 -6.84 16.55
N GLN A 6 5.95 -7.26 15.32
CA GLN A 6 7.27 -7.84 15.01
C GLN A 6 8.29 -6.77 14.74
N SER A 7 9.55 -7.09 15.06
CA SER A 7 10.71 -6.24 14.78
C SER A 7 10.55 -4.82 15.31
N MET A 8 9.87 -4.66 16.46
CA MET A 8 9.78 -3.39 17.19
C MET A 8 11.19 -2.85 17.45
N GLY A 9 11.40 -1.57 17.17
CA GLY A 9 12.71 -0.95 17.29
C GLY A 9 13.60 -1.05 16.04
N GLY A 10 13.24 -1.91 15.07
CA GLY A 10 14.07 -2.18 13.90
C GLY A 10 13.57 -1.52 12.62
N GLY A 11 14.44 -1.44 11.60
CA GLY A 11 14.11 -0.83 10.32
C GLY A 11 13.06 -1.57 9.50
N ARG A 12 12.74 -2.79 9.95
CA ARG A 12 11.70 -3.65 9.39
C ARG A 12 10.59 -3.92 10.39
N VAL A 13 10.31 -2.96 11.29
CA VAL A 13 9.14 -2.99 12.19
C VAL A 13 7.86 -3.29 11.41
N GLU A 14 6.98 -4.08 12.01
CA GLU A 14 5.69 -4.42 11.42
C GLU A 14 4.82 -3.18 11.19
N GLN A 15 4.22 -3.06 9.99
CA GLN A 15 3.27 -1.98 9.73
C GLN A 15 1.99 -2.17 10.55
N LEU A 16 1.38 -1.08 11.02
CA LEU A 16 0.20 -1.10 11.88
C LEU A 16 -0.97 -1.88 11.26
N SER A 17 -1.16 -1.78 9.95
CA SER A 17 -2.18 -2.55 9.24
C SER A 17 -1.94 -4.06 9.25
N SER A 18 -0.67 -4.51 9.15
CA SER A 18 -0.31 -5.93 9.30
C SER A 18 -0.61 -6.39 10.72
N PHE A 19 -0.17 -5.60 11.70
CA PHE A 19 -0.38 -5.89 13.11
C PHE A 19 -1.87 -6.03 13.44
N ALA A 20 -2.72 -5.12 12.94
CA ALA A 20 -4.17 -5.17 13.12
C ALA A 20 -4.78 -6.47 12.55
N ILE A 21 -4.32 -6.92 11.38
CA ILE A 21 -4.79 -8.17 10.77
C ILE A 21 -4.34 -9.36 11.62
N ARG A 22 -3.10 -9.34 12.08
CA ARG A 22 -2.57 -10.41 12.92
C ARG A 22 -3.21 -10.48 14.30
N CYS A 23 -3.63 -9.35 14.88
CA CYS A 23 -4.45 -9.33 16.09
C CYS A 23 -5.76 -10.11 15.89
N ALA A 24 -6.42 -9.93 14.74
CA ALA A 24 -7.63 -10.67 14.39
C ALA A 24 -7.34 -12.19 14.25
N GLU A 25 -6.25 -12.55 13.58
CA GLU A 25 -5.82 -13.94 13.42
C GLU A 25 -5.49 -14.58 14.78
N GLN A 26 -4.82 -13.86 15.68
CA GLN A 26 -4.43 -14.36 17.00
C GLN A 26 -5.63 -14.64 17.92
N ILE A 27 -6.75 -13.92 17.75
CA ILE A 27 -8.01 -14.21 18.45
C ILE A 27 -8.96 -15.09 17.64
N SER A 28 -8.51 -15.63 16.50
CA SER A 28 -9.27 -16.54 15.62
C SER A 28 -10.59 -15.98 15.07
N VAL A 29 -10.62 -14.70 14.71
CA VAL A 29 -11.79 -14.06 14.07
C VAL A 29 -11.45 -13.50 12.68
N CYS A 30 -12.47 -13.32 11.84
CA CYS A 30 -12.29 -12.60 10.59
C CYS A 30 -11.98 -11.13 10.87
N PHE A 31 -11.15 -10.50 10.02
CA PHE A 31 -10.75 -9.11 10.22
C PHE A 31 -11.94 -8.14 10.30
N ILE A 32 -13.02 -8.38 9.55
CA ILE A 32 -14.21 -7.53 9.63
C ILE A 32 -14.90 -7.57 11.00
N ASP A 33 -14.90 -8.71 11.67
CA ASP A 33 -15.54 -8.87 12.97
C ASP A 33 -14.64 -8.28 14.05
N PHE A 34 -13.33 -8.50 13.98
CA PHE A 34 -12.34 -7.78 14.78
C PHE A 34 -12.51 -6.25 14.66
N TYR A 35 -12.60 -5.75 13.42
CA TYR A 35 -12.80 -4.33 13.18
C TYR A 35 -14.10 -3.83 13.81
N ARG A 36 -15.22 -4.51 13.61
CA ARG A 36 -16.54 -4.09 14.10
C ARG A 36 -16.67 -4.13 15.60
N GLU A 37 -16.12 -5.15 16.24
CA GLU A 37 -16.32 -5.40 17.67
C GLU A 37 -15.24 -4.80 18.55
N LYS A 38 -14.00 -4.66 18.04
CA LYS A 38 -12.85 -4.22 18.84
C LYS A 38 -12.34 -2.85 18.46
N ILE A 39 -12.29 -2.51 17.17
CA ILE A 39 -11.65 -1.27 16.70
C ILE A 39 -12.65 -0.14 16.51
N ALA A 40 -13.73 -0.37 15.75
CA ALA A 40 -14.72 0.65 15.43
C ALA A 40 -15.33 1.30 16.69
N PRO A 41 -15.70 0.58 17.77
CA PRO A 41 -16.23 1.22 18.98
C PRO A 41 -15.27 2.24 19.59
N LEU A 42 -13.96 2.05 19.46
CA LEU A 42 -12.94 2.96 19.97
C LEU A 42 -12.84 4.26 19.15
N PHE A 43 -13.30 4.27 17.90
CA PHE A 43 -13.39 5.49 17.08
C PHE A 43 -14.62 6.35 17.42
N PHE A 44 -15.66 5.74 17.99
CA PHE A 44 -16.94 6.39 18.27
C PHE A 44 -17.23 6.46 19.77
N GLU A 45 -16.21 6.42 20.64
CA GLU A 45 -16.42 6.49 22.08
C GLU A 45 -17.23 7.76 22.45
N GLY A 46 -18.33 7.55 23.19
CA GLY A 46 -19.28 8.62 23.52
C GLY A 46 -20.25 9.00 22.38
N ARG A 47 -20.29 8.24 21.28
CA ARG A 47 -21.18 8.47 20.12
C ARG A 47 -21.86 7.17 19.70
N ALA A 48 -23.05 7.29 19.10
CA ALA A 48 -23.73 6.14 18.53
C ALA A 48 -22.93 5.58 17.32
N LEU A 49 -22.76 4.27 17.27
CA LEU A 49 -22.18 3.59 16.12
C LEU A 49 -23.10 3.73 14.90
N PRO A 50 -22.54 3.91 13.69
CA PRO A 50 -23.35 3.93 12.48
C PRO A 50 -23.99 2.56 12.25
N GLN A 51 -25.20 2.54 11.70
CA GLN A 51 -25.94 1.30 11.37
C GLN A 51 -25.14 0.33 10.47
N ARG A 52 -24.21 0.87 9.67
CA ARG A 52 -23.30 0.09 8.83
C ARG A 52 -21.85 0.45 9.12
N VAL A 53 -21.21 -0.36 9.95
CA VAL A 53 -19.77 -0.30 10.18
C VAL A 53 -19.04 -1.04 9.05
N THR A 54 -18.32 -0.28 8.23
CA THR A 54 -17.48 -0.78 7.15
C THR A 54 -16.07 -0.20 7.28
N VAL A 55 -15.07 -0.99 6.92
CA VAL A 55 -13.69 -0.51 6.91
C VAL A 55 -13.55 0.59 5.86
N ARG A 56 -13.08 1.77 6.27
CA ARG A 56 -12.88 2.91 5.38
C ARG A 56 -11.94 2.53 4.23
N LYS A 57 -12.45 2.53 3.00
CA LYS A 57 -11.64 2.26 1.81
C LYS A 57 -10.76 3.47 1.50
N GLY A 58 -9.49 3.23 1.21
CA GLY A 58 -8.54 4.26 0.78
C GLY A 58 -7.91 5.08 1.91
N ALA A 59 -8.21 4.80 3.17
CA ALA A 59 -7.48 5.38 4.30
C ALA A 59 -6.06 4.80 4.35
N ILE A 60 -5.05 5.67 4.42
CA ILE A 60 -3.64 5.30 4.64
C ILE A 60 -3.39 5.38 6.14
N ILE A 61 -3.48 4.24 6.82
CA ILE A 61 -3.34 4.15 8.29
C ILE A 61 -1.89 3.97 8.73
N ASP A 62 -1.00 3.60 7.82
CA ASP A 62 0.43 3.46 8.09
C ASP A 62 1.18 4.77 7.76
N GLY A 63 0.45 5.84 7.42
CA GLY A 63 1.01 7.12 7.00
C GLY A 63 1.24 8.11 8.15
N THR A 64 1.31 9.40 7.83
CA THR A 64 1.54 10.49 8.80
C THR A 64 0.27 11.22 9.25
N LEU A 65 -0.89 10.94 8.64
CA LEU A 65 -2.10 11.74 8.83
C LEU A 65 -3.03 11.19 9.92
N GLY A 66 -4.11 11.92 10.23
CA GLY A 66 -5.03 11.58 11.32
C GLY A 66 -5.64 10.16 11.26
N ALA A 67 -5.74 9.55 10.07
CA ALA A 67 -6.15 8.14 9.98
C ALA A 67 -5.15 7.18 10.64
N ALA A 68 -3.85 7.47 10.55
CA ALA A 68 -2.83 6.66 11.22
C ALA A 68 -2.92 6.81 12.74
N GLU A 69 -3.12 8.04 13.21
CA GLU A 69 -3.25 8.36 14.63
C GLU A 69 -4.50 7.74 15.26
N GLU A 70 -5.65 7.87 14.60
CA GLU A 70 -6.92 7.26 15.02
C GLU A 70 -6.76 5.74 15.17
N TRP A 71 -6.13 5.07 14.20
CA TRP A 71 -5.88 3.63 14.24
C TRP A 71 -4.84 3.21 15.28
N ALA A 72 -3.72 3.93 15.40
CA ALA A 72 -2.68 3.63 16.37
C ALA A 72 -3.23 3.73 17.80
N ASN A 73 -4.01 4.78 18.08
CA ASN A 73 -4.65 4.97 19.38
C ASN A 73 -5.68 3.87 19.69
N ALA A 74 -6.51 3.49 18.73
CA ALA A 74 -7.46 2.39 18.94
C ALA A 74 -6.76 1.05 19.19
N LEU A 75 -5.72 0.73 18.42
CA LEU A 75 -4.97 -0.51 18.64
C LEU A 75 -4.19 -0.47 19.95
N ASN A 76 -3.60 0.65 20.33
CA ASN A 76 -2.92 0.84 21.62
C ASN A 76 -3.88 0.52 22.78
N ARG A 77 -5.10 1.06 22.73
CA ARG A 77 -6.14 0.78 23.72
C ARG A 77 -6.57 -0.69 23.72
N PHE A 78 -6.78 -1.29 22.55
CA PHE A 78 -7.14 -2.70 22.42
C PHE A 78 -6.06 -3.63 22.99
N THR A 79 -4.78 -3.35 22.74
CA THR A 79 -3.66 -4.20 23.15
C THR A 79 -3.08 -3.83 24.51
N GLY A 80 -3.51 -2.73 25.13
CA GLY A 80 -2.88 -2.18 26.34
C GLY A 80 -1.49 -1.58 26.10
N ARG A 81 -1.17 -1.20 24.86
CA ARG A 81 0.11 -0.60 24.46
C ARG A 81 0.01 0.93 24.38
N ARG A 82 1.15 1.59 24.17
CA ARG A 82 1.25 3.05 24.03
C ARG A 82 2.18 3.51 22.90
N ASP A 83 2.75 2.58 22.15
CA ASP A 83 3.89 2.79 21.26
C ASP A 83 3.61 2.40 19.79
N LEU A 84 2.39 1.99 19.45
CA LEU A 84 2.04 1.55 18.09
C LEU A 84 2.09 2.64 17.03
N GLN A 85 2.30 3.89 17.41
CA GLN A 85 2.64 5.00 16.51
C GLN A 85 3.94 4.70 15.75
N THR A 86 4.89 4.00 16.36
CA THR A 86 6.14 3.54 15.72
C THR A 86 5.93 2.45 14.67
N CYS A 87 4.74 1.83 14.63
CA CYS A 87 4.32 0.93 13.54
C CYS A 87 3.69 1.69 12.36
N THR A 88 3.82 3.02 12.33
CA THR A 88 3.33 3.91 11.26
C THR A 88 4.41 4.93 10.89
N LEU A 89 4.13 5.77 9.90
CA LEU A 89 4.99 6.91 9.58
C LEU A 89 4.68 8.16 10.42
N LEU A 90 3.83 8.09 11.46
CA LEU A 90 3.53 9.22 12.36
C LEU A 90 4.76 9.95 12.91
N PRO A 91 5.85 9.27 13.33
CA PRO A 91 7.04 9.96 13.84
C PRO A 91 7.68 10.95 12.84
N TRP A 92 7.32 10.85 11.56
CA TRP A 92 7.82 11.69 10.48
C TRP A 92 6.84 12.80 10.05
N ARG A 93 5.73 13.00 10.78
CA ARG A 93 4.63 13.91 10.42
C ARG A 93 5.07 15.35 10.17
N ASP A 94 5.93 15.89 11.03
CA ASP A 94 6.36 17.28 10.98
C ASP A 94 7.74 17.46 10.31
N VAL A 95 8.37 16.34 9.92
CA VAL A 95 9.68 16.32 9.27
C VAL A 95 9.56 16.17 7.74
N LEU A 96 8.61 15.34 7.28
CA LEU A 96 8.48 14.98 5.87
C LEU A 96 7.16 15.45 5.27
N ALA A 97 7.19 15.83 3.99
CA ALA A 97 5.95 16.13 3.29
C ALA A 97 5.05 14.88 3.24
N PRO A 98 3.77 14.98 3.68
CA PRO A 98 2.87 13.81 3.71
C PRO A 98 2.50 13.34 2.29
N ARG A 99 2.54 14.25 1.31
CA ARG A 99 2.21 13.93 -0.07
C ARG A 99 3.25 12.96 -0.63
N ARG A 100 2.76 11.81 -1.11
CA ARG A 100 3.57 10.76 -1.76
C ARG A 100 4.59 10.08 -0.84
N LEU A 101 4.52 10.29 0.49
CA LEU A 101 5.37 9.58 1.44
C LEU A 101 5.04 8.07 1.47
N ALA A 102 3.77 7.75 1.67
CA ALA A 102 3.26 6.38 1.70
C ALA A 102 2.59 5.98 0.38
N ARG A 103 2.66 4.70 0.05
CA ARG A 103 1.95 4.08 -1.07
C ARG A 103 0.44 4.08 -0.84
N ASP A 104 -0.33 4.26 -1.90
CA ASP A 104 -1.80 4.15 -1.87
C ASP A 104 -2.29 2.70 -1.97
N SER A 105 -1.42 1.76 -2.36
CA SER A 105 -1.71 0.33 -2.47
C SER A 105 -0.62 -0.54 -1.86
N ARG A 106 -1.00 -1.74 -1.43
CA ARG A 106 -0.10 -2.72 -0.81
C ARG A 106 1.01 -3.17 -1.78
N ALA A 107 2.22 -3.30 -1.27
CA ALA A 107 3.38 -3.89 -1.92
C ALA A 107 4.01 -4.93 -0.97
N TRP A 108 4.69 -5.94 -1.49
CA TRP A 108 5.30 -6.98 -0.66
C TRP A 108 6.49 -7.66 -1.35
N CYS A 109 7.42 -8.18 -0.56
CA CYS A 109 8.41 -9.14 -1.06
C CYS A 109 7.83 -10.56 -0.93
N SER A 110 7.70 -11.30 -2.03
CA SER A 110 7.23 -12.68 -1.99
C SER A 110 8.20 -13.62 -1.27
N VAL A 111 9.51 -13.35 -1.37
CA VAL A 111 10.52 -14.19 -0.73
C VAL A 111 10.52 -13.99 0.78
N CYS A 112 10.48 -12.74 1.29
CA CYS A 112 10.35 -12.50 2.73
C CYS A 112 9.12 -13.20 3.34
N LEU A 113 7.96 -13.13 2.66
CA LEU A 113 6.74 -13.79 3.15
C LEU A 113 6.94 -15.31 3.23
N GLU A 114 7.57 -15.90 2.22
CA GLU A 114 7.82 -17.34 2.19
C GLU A 114 8.82 -17.78 3.24
N GLU A 115 9.92 -17.04 3.42
CA GLU A 115 10.92 -17.34 4.43
C GLU A 115 10.34 -17.34 5.83
N MET A 116 9.55 -16.32 6.20
CA MET A 116 8.86 -16.28 7.49
C MET A 116 7.95 -17.51 7.67
N ARG A 117 7.20 -17.88 6.62
CA ARG A 117 6.31 -19.06 6.64
C ARG A 117 7.10 -20.36 6.84
N VAL A 118 8.17 -20.56 6.08
CA VAL A 118 8.99 -21.78 6.11
C VAL A 118 9.73 -21.93 7.44
N LYS A 119 10.19 -20.81 8.02
CA LYS A 119 10.84 -20.80 9.34
C LYS A 119 9.87 -20.97 10.51
N GLY A 120 8.56 -20.94 10.26
CA GLY A 120 7.55 -20.96 11.32
C GLY A 120 7.52 -19.68 12.16
N GLU A 121 8.08 -18.59 11.66
CA GLU A 121 8.05 -17.27 12.29
C GLU A 121 6.69 -16.59 12.04
N PRO A 122 6.25 -15.66 12.92
CA PRO A 122 5.05 -14.88 12.66
C PRO A 122 5.17 -14.11 11.34
N VAL A 123 4.34 -14.45 10.36
CA VAL A 123 4.32 -13.74 9.08
C VAL A 123 3.80 -12.32 9.30
N TYR A 124 4.56 -11.33 8.84
CA TYR A 124 4.18 -9.93 8.92
C TYR A 124 4.56 -9.13 7.66
N GLU A 125 4.05 -7.92 7.52
CA GLU A 125 4.44 -7.00 6.46
C GLU A 125 5.24 -5.82 7.07
N PRO A 126 6.53 -5.65 6.74
CA PRO A 126 7.34 -4.54 7.21
C PRO A 126 6.81 -3.16 6.79
N LEU A 127 6.86 -2.18 7.69
CA LEU A 127 6.49 -0.79 7.45
C LEU A 127 7.32 -0.13 6.35
N VAL A 128 8.57 -0.56 6.15
CA VAL A 128 9.41 -0.03 5.07
C VAL A 128 8.79 -0.26 3.68
N TRP A 129 8.00 -1.32 3.49
CA TRP A 129 7.27 -1.55 2.24
C TRP A 129 6.17 -0.52 1.98
N ARG A 130 5.89 0.35 2.96
CA ARG A 130 4.87 1.36 2.86
C ARG A 130 5.37 2.68 2.30
N PHE A 131 6.67 2.95 2.39
CA PHE A 131 7.29 4.05 1.68
C PHE A 131 7.08 3.92 0.18
N ARG A 132 6.76 5.05 -0.45
CA ARG A 132 6.59 5.12 -1.90
C ARG A 132 7.90 4.90 -2.65
N GLU A 133 9.00 5.38 -2.08
CA GLU A 133 10.34 5.35 -2.70
C GLU A 133 11.04 3.98 -2.59
N VAL A 134 10.43 3.00 -1.89
CA VAL A 134 11.05 1.69 -1.63
C VAL A 134 10.47 0.63 -2.56
N ASP A 135 10.93 0.56 -3.82
CA ASP A 135 10.42 -0.38 -4.83
C ASP A 135 11.05 -1.77 -4.82
N VAL A 136 12.07 -1.98 -3.98
CA VAL A 136 12.80 -3.25 -3.88
C VAL A 136 12.91 -3.72 -2.44
N CYS A 137 13.01 -5.04 -2.26
CA CYS A 137 13.48 -5.64 -1.02
C CYS A 137 15.01 -5.68 -1.04
N PRO A 138 15.70 -5.04 -0.08
CA PRO A 138 17.16 -5.00 -0.08
C PRO A 138 17.80 -6.33 0.38
N ASP A 139 17.06 -7.18 1.09
CA ASP A 139 17.55 -8.50 1.53
C ASP A 139 17.56 -9.51 0.37
N HIS A 140 16.51 -9.49 -0.45
CA HIS A 140 16.35 -10.42 -1.59
C HIS A 140 16.74 -9.82 -2.93
N ARG A 141 17.12 -8.53 -2.95
CA ARG A 141 17.44 -7.76 -4.16
C ARG A 141 16.38 -7.97 -5.26
N ALA A 142 15.12 -7.86 -4.87
CA ALA A 142 13.97 -8.17 -5.72
C ALA A 142 12.95 -7.04 -5.68
N ARG A 143 12.29 -6.75 -6.81
CA ARG A 143 11.20 -5.76 -6.83
C ARG A 143 10.03 -6.23 -5.96
N LEU A 144 9.46 -5.29 -5.20
CA LEU A 144 8.24 -5.58 -4.44
C LEU A 144 7.07 -5.82 -5.39
N ALA A 145 6.39 -6.93 -5.20
CA ALA A 145 5.20 -7.27 -5.96
C ALA A 145 4.04 -6.35 -5.53
N THR A 146 3.23 -5.95 -6.51
CA THR A 146 2.01 -5.14 -6.31
C THR A 146 0.77 -5.79 -6.93
N VAL A 147 0.95 -6.91 -7.63
CA VAL A 147 -0.08 -7.66 -8.34
C VAL A 147 -0.11 -9.10 -7.83
N CYS A 148 -1.30 -9.59 -7.49
CA CYS A 148 -1.46 -10.98 -7.08
C CYS A 148 -1.23 -11.90 -8.29
N PRO A 149 -0.32 -12.88 -8.21
CA PRO A 149 -0.06 -13.76 -9.35
C PRO A 149 -1.18 -14.78 -9.59
N ALA A 150 -1.98 -15.10 -8.57
CA ALA A 150 -3.07 -16.07 -8.68
C ALA A 150 -4.31 -15.50 -9.38
N CYS A 151 -4.65 -14.22 -9.13
CA CYS A 151 -5.86 -13.61 -9.67
C CYS A 151 -5.62 -12.38 -10.56
N GLY A 152 -4.37 -11.98 -10.78
CA GLY A 152 -3.97 -10.82 -11.59
C GLY A 152 -4.35 -9.46 -11.01
N ARG A 153 -4.97 -9.40 -9.83
CA ARG A 153 -5.43 -8.13 -9.25
C ARG A 153 -4.30 -7.40 -8.53
N GLY A 154 -4.04 -6.18 -8.97
CA GLY A 154 -3.18 -5.21 -8.29
C GLY A 154 -3.94 -4.22 -7.42
N ARG A 155 -3.25 -3.15 -7.00
CA ARG A 155 -3.80 -2.03 -6.21
C ARG A 155 -4.61 -2.47 -4.98
N GLN A 156 -4.15 -3.53 -4.33
CA GLN A 156 -4.85 -4.11 -3.18
C GLN A 156 -4.96 -3.06 -2.07
N HIS A 157 -6.18 -2.90 -1.54
CA HIS A 157 -6.44 -2.05 -0.38
C HIS A 157 -5.69 -2.57 0.85
N THR A 158 -5.45 -1.69 1.83
CA THR A 158 -4.85 -2.08 3.13
C THR A 158 -5.64 -3.21 3.78
N PHE A 159 -6.97 -3.08 3.80
CA PHE A 159 -7.88 -4.03 4.44
C PHE A 159 -8.92 -4.60 3.48
N SER A 160 -9.33 -5.82 3.78
CA SER A 160 -10.49 -6.53 3.24
C SER A 160 -11.21 -7.24 4.39
N ALA A 161 -12.47 -7.60 4.22
CA ALA A 161 -13.23 -8.24 5.29
C ALA A 161 -12.57 -9.54 5.81
N THR A 162 -11.93 -10.28 4.91
CA THR A 162 -11.23 -11.54 5.17
C THR A 162 -9.72 -11.37 5.08
N ALA A 163 -9.21 -10.18 5.40
CA ALA A 163 -7.78 -9.92 5.36
C ALA A 163 -7.02 -10.93 6.24
N ARG A 164 -5.98 -11.52 5.66
CA ARG A 164 -5.00 -12.38 6.32
C ARG A 164 -3.60 -11.92 5.95
N VAL A 165 -2.65 -11.99 6.87
CA VAL A 165 -1.30 -11.50 6.57
C VAL A 165 -0.64 -12.39 5.51
N GLY A 166 0.05 -11.78 4.55
CA GLY A 166 0.66 -12.52 3.43
C GLY A 166 -0.31 -13.09 2.39
N CYS A 167 -1.63 -12.88 2.52
CA CYS A 167 -2.65 -13.35 1.58
C CYS A 167 -3.32 -12.23 0.78
N CYS A 168 -3.71 -12.52 -0.46
CA CYS A 168 -4.33 -11.56 -1.36
C CYS A 168 -5.66 -11.04 -0.80
N ARG A 169 -5.85 -9.72 -0.83
CA ARG A 169 -7.06 -9.02 -0.35
C ARG A 169 -8.31 -9.27 -1.21
N TYR A 170 -8.16 -9.97 -2.33
CA TYR A 170 -9.26 -10.29 -3.25
C TYR A 170 -9.58 -11.79 -3.32
N CYS A 171 -8.58 -12.64 -3.58
CA CYS A 171 -8.78 -14.08 -3.75
C CYS A 171 -8.36 -14.93 -2.54
N GLY A 172 -7.68 -14.34 -1.54
CA GLY A 172 -7.21 -15.06 -0.36
C GLY A 172 -5.98 -15.94 -0.59
N SER A 173 -5.49 -16.06 -1.83
CA SER A 173 -4.29 -16.86 -2.12
C SER A 173 -3.05 -16.31 -1.40
N TRP A 174 -2.22 -17.23 -0.90
CA TRP A 174 -0.89 -16.94 -0.36
C TRP A 174 -0.03 -16.24 -1.42
N MET A 175 0.78 -15.25 -0.99
CA MET A 175 1.61 -14.44 -1.89
C MET A 175 3.12 -14.67 -1.72
N GLY A 176 3.52 -15.55 -0.80
CA GLY A 176 4.91 -15.97 -0.66
C GLY A 176 5.33 -16.92 -1.79
N ARG A 177 6.62 -16.83 -2.17
CA ARG A 177 7.27 -17.69 -3.17
C ARG A 177 8.72 -17.91 -2.77
N ALA A 178 9.22 -19.14 -2.95
CA ALA A 178 10.59 -19.50 -2.60
C ALA A 178 11.63 -18.79 -3.47
N GLU A 179 11.29 -18.54 -4.74
CA GLU A 179 12.17 -17.89 -5.71
C GLU A 179 11.48 -16.69 -6.38
N VAL A 180 12.30 -15.72 -6.73
CA VAL A 180 11.90 -14.59 -7.59
C VAL A 180 11.94 -15.12 -9.03
N SER A 181 10.90 -14.88 -9.84
CA SER A 181 10.96 -15.27 -11.25
C SER A 181 12.11 -14.51 -11.95
N ASP A 182 12.91 -15.20 -12.77
CA ASP A 182 14.06 -14.65 -13.54
C ASP A 182 13.74 -13.40 -14.39
N VAL A 183 12.46 -13.13 -14.64
CA VAL A 183 11.96 -11.92 -15.34
C VAL A 183 12.07 -10.65 -14.47
N ALA A 184 12.55 -10.75 -13.23
CA ALA A 184 12.69 -9.63 -12.30
C ALA A 184 13.94 -8.77 -12.58
N LEU A 185 13.78 -7.88 -13.58
CA LEU A 185 14.33 -6.52 -13.70
C LEU A 185 15.51 -6.17 -12.77
N GLN A 186 16.66 -5.93 -13.40
CA GLN A 186 17.89 -5.33 -12.83
C GLN A 186 17.58 -4.36 -11.68
N VAL A 187 17.82 -4.81 -10.44
CA VAL A 187 17.76 -3.95 -9.24
C VAL A 187 19.03 -3.15 -9.18
N THR A 188 18.89 -1.83 -9.17
CA THR A 188 20.04 -0.93 -9.10
C THR A 188 20.56 -0.81 -7.68
N GLU A 189 21.85 -0.46 -7.54
CA GLU A 189 22.45 -0.13 -6.25
C GLU A 189 21.68 1.01 -5.56
N HIS A 190 21.27 2.00 -6.35
CA HIS A 190 20.51 3.16 -5.89
C HIS A 190 19.14 2.78 -5.28
N GLU A 191 18.38 1.87 -5.91
CA GLU A 191 17.11 1.38 -5.36
C GLU A 191 17.34 0.62 -4.04
N THR A 192 18.41 -0.16 -3.94
CA THR A 192 18.77 -0.88 -2.71
C THR A 192 19.19 0.08 -1.60
N PHE A 193 19.96 1.12 -1.95
CA PHE A 193 20.35 2.18 -1.02
C PHE A 193 19.12 2.86 -0.44
N TYR A 194 18.14 3.26 -1.27
CA TYR A 194 16.90 3.91 -0.78
C TYR A 194 16.13 3.03 0.19
N ALA A 195 16.01 1.73 -0.11
CA ALA A 195 15.36 0.79 0.78
C ALA A 195 16.06 0.74 2.15
N ARG A 196 17.40 0.61 2.16
CA ARG A 196 18.19 0.58 3.40
C ARG A 196 18.15 1.90 4.17
N THR A 197 18.20 3.04 3.49
CA THR A 197 18.06 4.35 4.12
C THR A 197 16.70 4.51 4.78
N CYS A 198 15.62 4.03 4.15
CA CYS A 198 14.30 4.01 4.77
C CYS A 198 14.21 3.04 5.96
N GLU A 199 14.90 1.89 5.94
CA GLU A 199 15.01 1.01 7.11
C GLU A 199 15.69 1.76 8.28
N GLN A 200 16.83 2.40 8.04
CA GLN A 200 17.53 3.20 9.05
C GLN A 200 16.66 4.34 9.61
N MET A 201 15.87 5.02 8.78
CA MET A 201 14.91 6.02 9.25
C MET A 201 13.91 5.41 10.24
N LEU A 202 13.37 4.22 9.96
CA LEU A 202 12.45 3.58 10.90
C LEU A 202 13.12 3.18 12.23
N GLU A 203 14.41 2.82 12.22
CA GLU A 203 15.19 2.58 13.45
C GLU A 203 15.30 3.84 14.30
N LEU A 204 15.59 4.98 13.67
CA LEU A 204 15.66 6.27 14.37
C LEU A 204 14.33 6.61 15.06
N SER A 205 13.20 6.34 14.40
CA SER A 205 11.87 6.61 14.96
C SER A 205 11.51 5.80 16.20
N SER A 206 12.31 4.79 16.53
CA SER A 206 12.17 4.00 17.75
C SER A 206 13.21 4.33 18.82
N THR A 207 14.27 5.03 18.42
CA THR A 207 15.41 5.40 19.30
C THR A 207 15.26 6.83 19.81
N PHE A 208 14.68 7.72 18.99
CA PHE A 208 14.54 9.13 19.25
C PHE A 208 13.07 9.54 19.32
N ASP A 209 12.76 10.44 20.25
CA ASP A 209 11.45 11.07 20.34
C ASP A 209 11.23 12.06 19.19
N GLU A 210 9.97 12.31 18.84
CA GLU A 210 9.60 13.21 17.72
C GLU A 210 10.19 14.62 17.88
N SER A 211 10.33 15.11 19.11
CA SER A 211 10.91 16.42 19.44
C SER A 211 12.42 16.52 19.20
N GLN A 212 13.10 15.38 19.04
CA GLN A 212 14.55 15.33 18.78
C GLN A 212 14.86 15.38 17.28
N PHE A 213 13.86 15.22 16.41
CA PHE A 213 14.09 15.37 14.98
C PHE A 213 14.22 16.84 14.58
N LEU A 214 15.19 17.11 13.72
CA LEU A 214 15.33 18.37 13.02
C LEU A 214 14.13 18.61 12.12
N SER A 215 13.67 19.86 12.07
CA SER A 215 12.64 20.26 11.12
C SER A 215 13.14 20.12 9.68
N SER A 216 12.19 19.96 8.76
CA SER A 216 12.47 19.75 7.34
C SER A 216 13.37 20.82 6.73
N ASP A 217 13.12 22.09 7.07
CA ASP A 217 13.87 23.25 6.60
C ASP A 217 15.29 23.27 7.15
N LEU A 218 15.49 22.98 8.44
CA LEU A 218 16.81 22.89 9.06
C LEU A 218 17.64 21.77 8.45
N ALA A 219 17.05 20.59 8.23
CA ALA A 219 17.73 19.47 7.59
C ALA A 219 18.17 19.80 6.14
N VAL A 220 17.29 20.44 5.35
CA VAL A 220 17.62 20.87 3.98
C VAL A 220 18.67 21.99 3.98
N GLN A 221 18.60 22.93 4.93
CA GLN A 221 19.57 24.00 5.09
C GLN A 221 20.96 23.44 5.44
N ALA A 222 21.04 22.53 6.41
CA ALA A 222 22.30 21.94 6.83
C ALA A 222 22.98 21.17 5.67
N LEU A 223 22.20 20.40 4.89
CA LEU A 223 22.69 19.74 3.68
C LEU A 223 23.23 20.74 2.64
N ARG A 224 22.50 21.85 2.41
CA ARG A 224 22.92 22.92 1.48
C ARG A 224 24.24 23.55 1.92
N ASP A 225 24.33 23.92 3.19
CA ASP A 225 25.44 24.71 3.72
C ASP A 225 26.73 23.89 3.73
N VAL A 226 26.63 22.61 4.11
CA VAL A 226 27.79 21.71 4.25
C VAL A 226 28.28 21.18 2.91
N PHE A 227 27.39 20.68 2.05
CA PHE A 227 27.80 19.97 0.83
C PHE A 227 27.76 20.80 -0.45
N PHE A 228 27.07 21.95 -0.43
CA PHE A 228 26.81 22.75 -1.63
C PHE A 228 27.22 24.22 -1.47
N GLY A 229 28.06 24.52 -0.49
CA GLY A 229 28.64 25.86 -0.26
C GLY A 229 27.57 26.94 -0.07
N GLY A 230 26.45 26.59 0.56
CA GLY A 230 25.32 27.50 0.77
C GLY A 230 24.51 27.84 -0.49
N ARG A 231 24.79 27.20 -1.64
CA ARG A 231 24.11 27.51 -2.91
C ARG A 231 22.96 26.54 -3.19
N GLY A 232 21.73 26.98 -2.92
CA GLY A 232 20.52 26.17 -3.14
C GLY A 232 20.31 25.69 -4.58
N SER A 233 20.75 26.47 -5.58
CA SER A 233 20.70 26.06 -6.99
C SER A 233 21.64 24.90 -7.32
N THR A 234 22.81 24.86 -6.70
CA THR A 234 23.79 23.76 -6.83
C THR A 234 23.23 22.49 -6.23
N MET A 235 22.71 22.56 -5.00
CA MET A 235 22.02 21.44 -4.34
C MET A 235 20.88 20.94 -5.23
N ALA A 236 20.00 21.83 -5.68
CA ALA A 236 18.86 21.48 -6.52
C ALA A 236 19.27 20.71 -7.78
N LYS A 237 20.31 21.16 -8.48
CA LYS A 237 20.85 20.44 -9.65
C LYS A 237 21.37 19.06 -9.26
N ALA A 238 22.15 18.96 -8.18
CA ALA A 238 22.76 17.72 -7.72
C ALA A 238 21.73 16.66 -7.33
N ILE A 239 20.62 17.04 -6.70
CA ILE A 239 19.53 16.11 -6.34
C ILE A 239 18.44 16.04 -7.43
N GLY A 240 18.63 16.69 -8.58
CA GLY A 240 17.65 16.72 -9.66
C GLY A 240 16.30 17.36 -9.29
N HIS A 241 16.27 18.37 -8.44
CA HIS A 241 15.07 19.17 -8.14
C HIS A 241 15.14 20.57 -8.78
N GLY A 242 14.00 21.27 -8.85
CA GLY A 242 13.99 22.67 -9.30
C GLY A 242 14.51 23.62 -8.22
N PRO A 243 15.33 24.65 -8.53
CA PRO A 243 15.84 25.60 -7.54
C PRO A 243 14.75 26.27 -6.71
N ARG A 244 13.62 26.64 -7.34
CA ARG A 244 12.46 27.21 -6.64
C ARG A 244 11.83 26.26 -5.62
N GLN A 245 11.86 24.95 -5.87
CA GLN A 245 11.33 23.96 -4.93
C GLN A 245 12.24 23.84 -3.71
N VAL A 246 13.55 23.74 -3.94
CA VAL A 246 14.54 23.63 -2.86
C VAL A 246 14.53 24.88 -1.98
N ASN A 247 14.47 26.08 -2.58
CA ASN A 247 14.34 27.33 -1.81
C ASN A 247 13.07 27.33 -0.93
N LYS A 248 11.93 26.87 -1.47
CA LYS A 248 10.68 26.78 -0.68
C LYS A 248 10.84 25.89 0.55
N TYR A 249 11.58 24.77 0.43
CA TYR A 249 11.82 23.88 1.55
C TYR A 249 12.77 24.51 2.58
N GLN A 250 13.78 25.26 2.13
CA GLN A 250 14.73 25.97 2.99
C GLN A 250 14.09 27.10 3.78
N GLU A 251 13.12 27.80 3.19
CA GLU A 251 12.38 28.88 3.84
C GLU A 251 11.31 28.38 4.82
N GLY A 252 11.15 27.06 4.99
CA GLY A 252 10.09 26.48 5.83
C GLY A 252 8.68 26.63 5.27
N ALA A 253 8.52 27.16 4.05
CA ALA A 253 7.21 27.39 3.43
C ALA A 253 6.47 26.08 3.05
N ALA A 254 7.16 24.95 3.04
CA ALA A 254 6.59 23.60 3.06
C ALA A 254 7.66 22.58 3.45
N PRO A 255 7.30 21.46 4.10
CA PRO A 255 8.24 20.37 4.31
C PRO A 255 8.69 19.75 2.98
N ALA A 256 9.92 19.27 2.93
CA ALA A 256 10.47 18.59 1.78
C ALA A 256 9.92 17.15 1.66
N PRO A 257 9.65 16.67 0.43
CA PRO A 257 9.31 15.26 0.22
C PRO A 257 10.51 14.36 0.50
N LEU A 258 10.24 13.12 0.94
CA LEU A 258 11.26 12.12 1.28
C LEU A 258 12.37 11.98 0.22
N ASN A 259 12.01 12.04 -1.06
CA ASN A 259 12.94 11.86 -2.15
C ASN A 259 14.03 12.95 -2.22
N VAL A 260 13.82 14.15 -1.63
CA VAL A 260 14.88 15.17 -1.47
C VAL A 260 15.99 14.63 -0.57
N PHE A 261 15.62 14.04 0.56
CA PHE A 261 16.56 13.54 1.55
C PHE A 261 17.25 12.25 1.07
N LEU A 262 16.53 11.33 0.42
CA LEU A 262 17.13 10.12 -0.14
C LEU A 262 18.15 10.44 -1.23
N ARG A 263 17.85 11.40 -2.13
CA ARG A 263 18.79 11.85 -3.15
C ARG A 263 19.98 12.59 -2.56
N ALA A 264 19.74 13.43 -1.55
CA ALA A 264 20.82 14.10 -0.84
C ALA A 264 21.75 13.08 -0.16
N ALA A 265 21.21 12.14 0.60
CA ALA A 265 21.96 11.06 1.24
C ALA A 265 22.78 10.24 0.23
N TRP A 266 22.21 9.91 -0.93
CA TRP A 266 22.93 9.21 -2.00
C TRP A 266 24.12 10.02 -2.54
N VAL A 267 23.90 11.31 -2.79
CA VAL A 267 24.90 12.20 -3.36
C VAL A 267 26.01 12.52 -2.37
N THR A 268 25.67 12.76 -1.11
CA THR A 268 26.62 13.27 -0.11
C THR A 268 27.22 12.18 0.76
N GLY A 269 26.59 11.01 0.84
CA GLY A 269 26.94 9.96 1.80
C GLY A 269 26.44 10.24 3.23
N ALA A 270 25.66 11.29 3.44
CA ALA A 270 25.10 11.61 4.75
C ALA A 270 24.10 10.54 5.21
N THR A 271 24.19 10.15 6.49
CA THR A 271 23.27 9.17 7.08
C THR A 271 21.95 9.82 7.51
N PRO A 272 20.86 9.04 7.66
CA PRO A 272 19.61 9.56 8.22
C PRO A 272 19.77 10.24 9.58
N GLU A 273 20.64 9.71 10.45
CA GLU A 273 20.89 10.30 11.77
C GLU A 273 21.54 11.67 11.66
N GLN A 274 22.53 11.80 10.76
CA GLN A 274 23.19 13.08 10.48
C GLN A 274 22.20 14.10 9.90
N ILE A 275 21.30 13.66 9.01
CA ILE A 275 20.32 14.53 8.34
C ILE A 275 19.21 14.98 9.30
N PHE A 276 18.65 14.06 10.09
CA PHE A 276 17.40 14.28 10.81
C PHE A 276 17.56 14.45 12.32
N VAL A 277 18.70 14.12 12.91
CA VAL A 277 18.89 14.19 14.37
C VAL A 277 20.00 15.15 14.72
N THR A 278 21.21 14.94 14.21
CA THR A 278 22.38 15.67 14.70
C THR A 278 22.66 16.96 13.94
N GLY A 279 22.37 17.01 12.64
CA GLY A 279 22.77 18.11 11.76
C GLY A 279 24.29 18.24 11.61
N ARG A 280 25.05 17.23 12.06
CA ARG A 280 26.51 17.19 12.03
C ARG A 280 26.94 16.14 11.02
N PHE A 281 27.76 16.53 10.07
CA PHE A 281 28.20 15.65 8.99
C PHE A 281 29.70 15.40 9.12
N ASP A 282 30.06 14.16 9.40
CA ASP A 282 31.47 13.75 9.56
C ASP A 282 32.15 13.51 8.19
N CYS A 283 31.36 13.42 7.12
CA CYS A 283 31.84 13.27 5.75
C CYS A 283 31.97 14.66 5.08
N GLN A 284 33.20 15.06 4.73
CA GLN A 284 33.48 16.21 3.87
C GLN A 284 33.79 15.79 2.41
N GLY A 285 33.40 14.57 2.03
CA GLY A 285 33.61 14.06 0.67
C GLY A 285 32.85 14.90 -0.35
N ALA A 286 33.47 15.14 -1.51
CA ALA A 286 32.79 15.82 -2.61
C ALA A 286 31.52 15.04 -3.01
N PRO A 287 30.40 15.73 -3.27
CA PRO A 287 29.18 15.13 -3.78
C PRO A 287 29.44 14.19 -4.96
N ARG A 288 28.87 12.97 -4.93
CA ARG A 288 28.90 12.05 -6.07
C ARG A 288 28.26 12.70 -7.28
N GLU A 289 28.94 12.70 -8.42
CA GLU A 289 28.31 13.10 -9.69
C GLU A 289 27.26 12.04 -10.08
N THR A 290 25.99 12.39 -9.87
CA THR A 290 24.85 11.54 -10.22
C THR A 290 23.89 12.33 -11.11
N VAL A 291 23.49 11.74 -12.24
CA VAL A 291 22.43 12.30 -13.08
C VAL A 291 21.11 11.73 -12.62
N PHE A 292 20.29 12.56 -11.98
CA PHE A 292 18.91 12.21 -11.70
C PHE A 292 18.00 12.69 -12.83
N ASP A 293 17.01 11.87 -13.17
CA ASP A 293 15.82 12.39 -13.84
C ASP A 293 15.23 13.50 -12.98
N GLY A 294 15.08 14.67 -13.58
CA GLY A 294 14.57 15.85 -12.90
C GLY A 294 13.23 15.52 -12.24
N TYR A 295 13.16 15.68 -10.92
CA TYR A 295 11.95 15.62 -10.12
C TYR A 295 11.05 16.77 -10.53
N ARG A 296 10.35 16.57 -11.63
CA ARG A 296 9.20 17.39 -11.98
C ARG A 296 8.07 16.84 -11.13
N ALA A 297 7.78 17.50 -10.01
CA ALA A 297 6.38 17.55 -9.58
C ALA A 297 5.63 18.07 -10.81
N ARG A 298 5.01 17.17 -11.59
CA ARG A 298 4.29 17.56 -12.80
C ARG A 298 3.25 18.57 -12.36
N SER A 299 3.52 19.85 -12.62
CA SER A 299 2.53 20.89 -12.43
C SER A 299 1.42 20.61 -13.45
N GLU A 300 0.19 20.89 -13.05
CA GLU A 300 -1.02 20.86 -13.89
C GLU A 300 -0.83 21.46 -15.30
N ARG A 301 0.20 22.29 -15.52
CA ARG A 301 0.42 23.11 -16.72
C ARG A 301 1.28 22.47 -17.83
N THR A 302 1.87 21.28 -17.65
CA THR A 302 2.80 20.73 -18.66
C THR A 302 2.17 19.73 -19.64
N LEU A 303 1.08 19.05 -19.29
CA LEU A 303 0.40 18.15 -20.23
C LEU A 303 -0.47 19.00 -21.17
N GLY A 304 -0.05 19.16 -22.43
CA GLY A 304 -0.80 19.94 -23.40
C GLY A 304 -2.20 19.37 -23.59
N ARG A 305 -3.22 20.23 -23.73
CA ARG A 305 -4.64 19.82 -23.87
C ARG A 305 -4.86 18.75 -24.95
N GLY A 306 -4.08 18.80 -26.03
CA GLY A 306 -4.10 17.79 -27.09
C GLY A 306 -3.56 16.42 -26.68
N GLU A 307 -2.53 16.36 -25.85
CA GLU A 307 -1.96 15.10 -25.34
C GLU A 307 -2.89 14.44 -24.33
N LEU A 308 -3.51 15.26 -23.46
CA LEU A 308 -4.55 14.82 -22.55
C LEU A 308 -5.74 14.18 -23.30
N ARG A 309 -6.25 14.86 -24.33
CA ARG A 309 -7.37 14.37 -25.15
C ARG A 309 -6.99 13.06 -25.87
N ARG A 310 -5.82 13.00 -26.51
CA ARG A 310 -5.33 11.75 -27.13
C ARG A 310 -5.25 10.59 -26.14
N GLY A 311 -4.77 10.83 -24.92
CA GLY A 311 -4.71 9.80 -23.88
C GLY A 311 -6.09 9.32 -23.41
N LEU A 312 -7.08 10.22 -23.35
CA LEU A 312 -8.47 9.88 -23.00
C LEU A 312 -9.17 9.13 -24.14
N ASP A 313 -8.96 9.54 -25.40
CA ASP A 313 -9.55 8.91 -26.57
C ASP A 313 -8.96 7.51 -26.81
N ALA A 314 -7.64 7.35 -26.63
CA ALA A 314 -7.00 6.03 -26.67
C ALA A 314 -7.57 5.10 -25.59
N ALA A 315 -7.79 5.61 -24.37
CA ALA A 315 -8.39 4.85 -23.29
C ALA A 315 -9.85 4.47 -23.52
N LEU A 316 -10.60 5.27 -24.29
CA LEU A 316 -11.95 4.96 -24.73
C LEU A 316 -12.00 3.86 -25.80
N ALA A 317 -10.93 3.71 -26.58
CA ALA A 317 -10.80 2.68 -27.61
C ALA A 317 -10.25 1.33 -27.08
N GLU A 318 -9.75 1.29 -25.83
CA GLU A 318 -9.18 0.08 -25.24
C GLU A 318 -10.24 -1.00 -24.92
N PRO A 319 -10.12 -2.23 -25.46
CA PRO A 319 -11.08 -3.31 -25.21
C PRO A 319 -11.17 -3.76 -23.75
N SER A 320 -10.07 -3.63 -22.99
CA SER A 320 -10.00 -3.97 -21.57
C SER A 320 -10.65 -2.94 -20.66
N GLY A 321 -11.07 -1.78 -21.20
CA GLY A 321 -11.58 -0.65 -20.43
C GLY A 321 -10.53 0.02 -19.55
N ALA A 322 -10.54 1.34 -19.49
CA ALA A 322 -9.66 2.11 -18.61
C ALA A 322 -10.47 3.08 -17.75
N SER A 323 -10.22 3.09 -16.44
CA SER A 323 -10.80 4.11 -15.55
C SER A 323 -10.10 5.46 -15.75
N VAL A 324 -10.82 6.56 -15.50
CA VAL A 324 -10.26 7.93 -15.49
C VAL A 324 -8.99 8.00 -14.62
N ARG A 325 -9.01 7.34 -13.46
CA ARG A 325 -7.83 7.27 -12.55
C ARG A 325 -6.66 6.52 -13.19
N SER A 326 -6.91 5.43 -13.92
CA SER A 326 -5.85 4.69 -14.63
C SER A 326 -5.19 5.55 -15.70
N VAL A 327 -6.00 6.28 -16.48
CA VAL A 327 -5.51 7.20 -17.50
C VAL A 327 -4.70 8.33 -16.89
N ALA A 328 -5.17 8.94 -15.80
CA ALA A 328 -4.43 9.99 -15.10
C ALA A 328 -3.04 9.51 -14.64
N LEU A 329 -2.97 8.28 -14.13
CA LEU A 329 -1.71 7.69 -13.68
C LEU A 329 -0.75 7.40 -14.86
N ARG A 330 -1.25 6.90 -15.98
CA ARG A 330 -0.45 6.71 -17.21
C ARG A 330 0.08 8.04 -17.75
N LEU A 331 -0.73 9.08 -17.67
CA LEU A 331 -0.38 10.44 -18.04
C LEU A 331 0.37 11.20 -16.92
N GLY A 332 0.70 10.55 -15.80
CA GLY A 332 1.45 11.15 -14.68
C GLY A 332 0.79 12.38 -14.06
N ILE A 333 -0.53 12.53 -14.14
CA ILE A 333 -1.31 13.67 -13.62
C ILE A 333 -2.30 13.23 -12.53
N ASP A 334 -2.75 14.18 -11.71
CA ASP A 334 -3.80 13.91 -10.73
C ASP A 334 -5.17 13.70 -11.43
N PRO A 335 -5.98 12.70 -11.05
CA PRO A 335 -7.29 12.45 -11.67
C PRO A 335 -8.23 13.67 -11.65
N THR A 336 -8.12 14.55 -10.65
CA THR A 336 -8.92 15.78 -10.58
C THR A 336 -8.61 16.73 -11.74
N VAL A 337 -7.41 16.68 -12.30
CA VAL A 337 -7.01 17.48 -13.46
C VAL A 337 -7.82 17.08 -14.70
N ILE A 338 -8.02 15.77 -14.91
CA ILE A 338 -8.85 15.28 -16.03
C ILE A 338 -10.28 15.80 -15.92
N TRP A 339 -10.86 15.73 -14.72
CA TRP A 339 -12.22 16.20 -14.46
C TRP A 339 -12.38 17.71 -14.63
N ARG A 340 -11.36 18.50 -14.26
CA ARG A 340 -11.37 19.96 -14.43
C ARG A 340 -11.17 20.41 -15.87
N SER A 341 -10.32 19.72 -16.63
CA SER A 341 -9.89 20.15 -17.97
C SER A 341 -10.74 19.57 -19.11
N GLU A 342 -11.17 18.31 -19.02
CA GLU A 342 -11.96 17.62 -20.04
C GLU A 342 -13.15 16.86 -19.40
N PRO A 343 -14.08 17.56 -18.72
CA PRO A 343 -15.18 16.92 -17.97
C PRO A 343 -16.07 16.01 -18.82
N ALA A 344 -16.31 16.38 -20.09
CA ALA A 344 -17.12 15.59 -21.01
C ALA A 344 -16.47 14.24 -21.37
N LEU A 345 -15.17 14.24 -21.68
CA LEU A 345 -14.41 13.02 -21.97
C LEU A 345 -14.23 12.15 -20.72
N ALA A 346 -13.97 12.79 -19.57
CA ALA A 346 -13.90 12.11 -18.28
C ALA A 346 -15.20 11.37 -17.94
N ALA A 347 -16.35 12.04 -18.13
CA ALA A 347 -17.66 11.44 -17.91
C ALA A 347 -17.95 10.29 -18.88
N ARG A 348 -17.59 10.44 -20.17
CA ARG A 348 -17.71 9.37 -21.17
C ARG A 348 -16.87 8.15 -20.81
N LEU A 349 -15.60 8.35 -20.45
CA LEU A 349 -14.69 7.28 -20.04
C LEU A 349 -15.17 6.59 -18.76
N SER A 350 -15.65 7.36 -17.78
CA SER A 350 -16.24 6.82 -16.55
C SER A 350 -17.45 5.93 -16.84
N ARG A 351 -18.35 6.36 -17.74
CA ARG A 351 -19.51 5.55 -18.17
C ARG A 351 -19.08 4.28 -18.90
N ALA A 352 -18.17 4.39 -19.86
CA ALA A 352 -17.66 3.23 -20.60
C ALA A 352 -16.99 2.21 -19.65
N TYR A 353 -16.19 2.68 -18.70
CA TYR A 353 -15.58 1.82 -17.69
C TYR A 353 -16.62 1.18 -16.75
N ALA A 354 -17.66 1.91 -16.36
CA ALA A 354 -18.75 1.36 -15.54
C ALA A 354 -19.50 0.23 -16.27
N VAL A 355 -19.76 0.38 -17.57
CA VAL A 355 -20.35 -0.67 -18.42
C VAL A 355 -19.41 -1.88 -18.48
N HIS A 356 -18.12 -1.68 -18.77
CA HIS A 356 -17.13 -2.75 -18.80
C HIS A 356 -17.06 -3.51 -17.47
N VAL A 357 -17.02 -2.80 -16.33
CA VAL A 357 -17.01 -3.42 -15.00
C VAL A 357 -18.30 -4.20 -14.72
N ALA A 358 -19.45 -3.70 -15.19
CA ALA A 358 -20.72 -4.40 -15.07
C ALA A 358 -20.74 -5.70 -15.90
N GLU A 359 -20.28 -5.67 -17.15
CA GLU A 359 -20.16 -6.84 -18.02
C GLU A 359 -19.14 -7.86 -17.47
N GLU A 360 -17.99 -7.40 -17.00
CA GLU A 360 -16.97 -8.27 -16.40
C GLU A 360 -17.48 -8.90 -15.11
N SER A 361 -18.27 -8.15 -14.32
CA SER A 361 -18.98 -8.66 -13.14
C SER A 361 -20.02 -9.73 -13.52
N GLN A 362 -20.81 -9.50 -14.58
CA GLN A 362 -21.75 -10.49 -15.11
C GLN A 362 -21.04 -11.75 -15.61
N ARG A 363 -19.93 -11.62 -16.37
CA ARG A 363 -19.11 -12.75 -16.82
C ARG A 363 -18.54 -13.55 -15.65
N LYS A 364 -18.03 -12.87 -14.62
CA LYS A 364 -17.55 -13.51 -13.38
C LYS A 364 -18.68 -14.22 -12.62
N LYS A 365 -19.90 -13.69 -12.63
CA LYS A 365 -21.08 -14.35 -12.04
C LYS A 365 -21.45 -15.61 -12.82
N ALA A 366 -21.56 -15.52 -14.14
CA ALA A 366 -21.89 -16.66 -15.00
C ALA A 366 -20.85 -17.79 -14.90
N SER A 367 -19.55 -17.45 -14.93
CA SER A 367 -18.46 -18.42 -14.73
C SER A 367 -18.52 -19.09 -13.36
N PHE A 368 -18.87 -18.34 -12.31
CA PHE A 368 -19.06 -18.92 -10.98
C PHE A 368 -20.28 -19.84 -10.92
N GLU A 369 -21.43 -19.44 -11.50
CA GLU A 369 -22.62 -20.28 -11.59
C GLU A 369 -22.34 -21.60 -12.32
N GLN A 370 -21.61 -21.55 -13.44
CA GLN A 370 -21.17 -22.75 -14.18
C GLN A 370 -20.25 -23.64 -13.34
N SER A 371 -19.31 -23.05 -12.59
CA SER A 371 -18.42 -23.81 -11.71
C SER A 371 -19.18 -24.53 -10.59
N VAL A 372 -20.17 -23.85 -9.99
CA VAL A 372 -21.04 -24.42 -8.97
C VAL A 372 -21.88 -25.57 -9.53
N LEU A 373 -22.45 -25.40 -10.72
CA LEU A 373 -23.24 -26.44 -11.38
C LEU A 373 -22.38 -27.67 -11.69
N LYS A 374 -21.19 -27.46 -12.27
CA LYS A 374 -20.25 -28.54 -12.60
C LYS A 374 -19.90 -29.37 -11.36
N VAL A 375 -19.51 -28.71 -10.26
CA VAL A 375 -19.19 -29.39 -9.00
C VAL A 375 -20.41 -30.15 -8.46
N ALA A 376 -21.59 -29.55 -8.48
CA ALA A 376 -22.81 -30.22 -8.02
C ALA A 376 -23.15 -31.46 -8.85
N GLU A 377 -22.96 -31.41 -10.17
CA GLU A 377 -23.15 -32.56 -11.06
C GLU A 377 -22.11 -33.66 -10.85
N GLU A 378 -20.85 -33.31 -10.58
CA GLU A 378 -19.80 -34.28 -10.21
C GLU A 378 -20.18 -35.07 -8.95
N PHE A 379 -20.70 -34.39 -7.92
CA PHE A 379 -21.20 -35.08 -6.72
C PHE A 379 -22.43 -35.96 -7.02
N ARG A 380 -23.35 -35.49 -7.87
CA ARG A 380 -24.53 -36.25 -8.28
C ARG A 380 -24.16 -37.51 -9.05
N ALA A 381 -23.16 -37.44 -9.93
CA ALA A 381 -22.64 -38.58 -10.67
C ALA A 381 -22.05 -39.65 -9.73
N CYS A 382 -21.48 -39.23 -8.61
CA CYS A 382 -21.02 -40.11 -7.53
C CYS A 382 -22.15 -40.59 -6.59
N GLY A 383 -23.42 -40.30 -6.89
CA GLY A 383 -24.59 -40.71 -6.10
C GLY A 383 -24.72 -40.03 -4.73
N ARG A 384 -24.00 -38.93 -4.49
CA ARG A 384 -23.94 -38.25 -3.18
C ARG A 384 -24.41 -36.80 -3.29
N ARG A 385 -25.10 -36.31 -2.26
CA ARG A 385 -25.39 -34.88 -2.10
C ARG A 385 -24.24 -34.24 -1.32
N PRO A 386 -23.59 -33.17 -1.82
CA PRO A 386 -22.49 -32.54 -1.12
C PRO A 386 -22.99 -31.67 0.04
N THR A 387 -22.24 -31.67 1.14
CA THR A 387 -22.38 -30.71 2.24
C THR A 387 -21.87 -29.33 1.82
N LEU A 388 -22.24 -28.29 2.58
CA LEU A 388 -21.75 -26.92 2.32
C LEU A 388 -20.22 -26.79 2.51
N ASP A 389 -19.63 -27.65 3.34
CA ASP A 389 -18.18 -27.69 3.55
C ASP A 389 -17.46 -28.36 2.38
N GLU A 390 -17.99 -29.49 1.86
CA GLU A 390 -17.46 -30.15 0.65
C GLU A 390 -17.56 -29.22 -0.59
N MET A 391 -18.67 -28.49 -0.73
CA MET A 391 -18.80 -27.46 -1.78
C MET A 391 -17.79 -26.32 -1.61
N ARG A 392 -17.45 -25.95 -0.36
CA ARG A 392 -16.45 -24.91 -0.07
C ARG A 392 -15.06 -25.33 -0.46
N GLU A 393 -14.73 -26.59 -0.20
CA GLU A 393 -13.43 -27.17 -0.56
C GLU A 393 -13.30 -27.30 -2.08
N ALA A 394 -14.30 -27.88 -2.74
CA ALA A 394 -14.30 -28.10 -4.20
C ALA A 394 -14.30 -26.80 -5.03
N LEU A 395 -14.89 -25.71 -4.51
CA LEU A 395 -14.93 -24.40 -5.19
C LEU A 395 -13.73 -23.49 -4.86
N GLY A 396 -12.72 -23.97 -4.13
CA GLY A 396 -11.47 -23.24 -3.88
C GLY A 396 -11.49 -22.29 -2.68
N GLY A 397 -12.21 -22.61 -1.60
CA GLY A 397 -12.07 -21.98 -0.28
C GLY A 397 -13.04 -20.83 0.06
N SER A 398 -12.95 -20.36 1.31
CA SER A 398 -13.97 -19.69 2.16
C SER A 398 -14.73 -18.48 1.56
N ALA A 399 -14.23 -17.86 0.49
CA ALA A 399 -14.82 -16.66 -0.10
C ALA A 399 -16.18 -16.91 -0.80
N CYS A 400 -16.51 -18.17 -1.12
CA CYS A 400 -17.76 -18.54 -1.80
C CYS A 400 -19.00 -18.41 -0.89
N PHE A 401 -18.84 -18.52 0.43
CA PHE A 401 -19.96 -18.49 1.39
C PHE A 401 -20.06 -17.19 2.19
N ILE A 402 -19.01 -16.37 2.16
CA ILE A 402 -18.96 -15.05 2.81
C ILE A 402 -19.70 -13.99 1.98
N ASN A 403 -19.78 -14.17 0.66
CA ASN A 403 -20.52 -13.27 -0.21
C ASN A 403 -21.98 -13.73 -0.36
N PRO A 404 -22.99 -12.94 0.08
CA PRO A 404 -24.39 -13.36 0.08
C PRO A 404 -24.91 -13.86 -1.27
N TRP A 405 -24.48 -13.25 -2.39
CA TRP A 405 -24.93 -13.68 -3.71
C TRP A 405 -24.32 -15.03 -4.12
N ARG A 406 -23.06 -15.30 -3.77
CA ARG A 406 -22.40 -16.57 -4.07
C ARG A 406 -23.01 -17.71 -3.25
N ARG A 407 -23.28 -17.46 -1.96
CA ARG A 407 -24.00 -18.39 -1.09
C ARG A 407 -25.38 -18.73 -1.64
N HIS A 408 -26.12 -17.71 -2.11
CA HIS A 408 -27.42 -17.92 -2.72
C HIS A 408 -27.33 -18.77 -4.00
N VAL A 409 -26.36 -18.51 -4.86
CA VAL A 409 -26.11 -19.32 -6.08
C VAL A 409 -25.83 -20.78 -5.71
N VAL A 410 -24.99 -21.05 -4.70
CA VAL A 410 -24.70 -22.41 -4.26
C VAL A 410 -25.95 -23.12 -3.75
N ILE A 411 -26.69 -22.50 -2.81
CA ILE A 411 -27.91 -23.08 -2.23
C ILE A 411 -28.95 -23.35 -3.31
N ARG A 412 -29.20 -22.37 -4.19
CA ARG A 412 -30.16 -22.50 -5.31
C ARG A 412 -29.77 -23.64 -6.24
N THR A 413 -28.49 -23.77 -6.58
CA THR A 413 -28.01 -24.81 -7.49
C THR A 413 -28.11 -26.20 -6.87
N LEU A 414 -27.74 -26.35 -5.59
CA LEU A 414 -27.92 -27.61 -4.86
C LEU A 414 -29.39 -28.02 -4.78
N TYR A 415 -30.28 -27.07 -4.52
CA TYR A 415 -31.73 -27.32 -4.51
C TYR A 415 -32.23 -27.77 -5.89
N ALA A 416 -31.76 -27.15 -6.96
CA ALA A 416 -32.15 -27.52 -8.32
C ALA A 416 -31.60 -28.89 -8.76
N VAL A 417 -30.37 -29.25 -8.38
CA VAL A 417 -29.71 -30.50 -8.79
C VAL A 417 -30.16 -31.71 -7.95
N PHE A 418 -30.42 -31.52 -6.66
CA PHE A 418 -30.70 -32.60 -5.70
C PHE A 418 -32.11 -32.55 -5.08
N GLY A 419 -32.93 -31.55 -5.41
CA GLY A 419 -34.28 -31.38 -4.84
C GLY A 419 -34.32 -30.79 -3.42
N GLY A 420 -35.52 -30.43 -2.99
CA GLY A 420 -35.78 -29.81 -1.68
C GLY A 420 -35.72 -30.79 -0.50
N GLY A 421 -34.52 -31.00 0.01
CA GLY A 421 -34.24 -31.63 1.31
C GLY A 421 -33.29 -30.74 2.10
N ALA A 422 -33.40 -30.78 3.44
CA ALA A 422 -32.58 -29.96 4.34
C ALA A 422 -31.08 -30.15 4.05
N ILE A 423 -30.37 -29.03 4.00
CA ILE A 423 -28.91 -28.96 3.89
C ILE A 423 -28.34 -28.98 5.31
#